data_AF-R5JE63-F1
#
_entry.id   AF-R5JE63-F1
#
_cell.length_a   1.000
_cell.length_b   1.000
_cell.length_c   1.000
_cell.angle_alpha   90.00
_cell.angle_beta   90.00
_cell.angle_gamma   90.00
#
_symmetry.space_group_name_H-M   'P 1'
#
loop_
_entity.id
_entity.type
_entity.pdbx_description
1 polymer ?
#
loop_
_entity_poly.entity_id
_entity_poly.type
_entity_poly.pdbx_seq_one_letter_code
_entity_poly.pdbx_strand_id
1 'polypeptide(L)'
;MSDNDKEIKVTPYSNGKGAKIDVYSPSSRAVPHDTAHIKVSEGKKVEIVTKVDGKKESTSGQCYLTSACMKHFQDEFDDNCYELTVLRWFRDNFVSKEDIELYYNVAPIIVKNIDALDDNEQIYNYIYSHIVEACVKAIENGDYDFAYNRYKSSVLALNEQFGEKEKEQETGFVKKIGALHNKPALA
;
A
#
# COMPACT_ATOMS: atom_id res chain seq x y z
N MET A 1 3.02 -19.86 35.22
CA MET A 1 3.32 -18.84 34.19
C MET A 1 3.44 -19.61 32.90
N SER A 2 2.47 -19.49 31.98
CA SER A 2 2.59 -20.14 30.67
C SER A 2 3.54 -19.30 29.84
N ASP A 3 4.71 -19.85 29.53
CA ASP A 3 5.67 -19.22 28.63
C ASP A 3 4.99 -19.02 27.26
N ASN A 4 4.63 -17.76 26.99
CA ASN A 4 4.21 -17.30 25.67
C ASN A 4 5.48 -17.19 24.80
N ASP A 5 6.15 -18.33 24.60
CA ASP A 5 7.38 -18.40 23.82
C ASP A 5 7.04 -18.01 22.39
N LYS A 6 7.38 -16.77 22.04
CA LYS A 6 7.42 -16.27 20.67
C LYS A 6 8.85 -16.38 20.19
N GLU A 7 9.06 -17.02 19.05
CA GLU A 7 10.39 -17.16 18.47
C GLU A 7 10.65 -16.02 17.47
N ILE A 8 11.77 -15.30 17.62
CA ILE A 8 12.23 -14.29 16.65
C ILE A 8 13.54 -14.79 16.00
N LYS A 9 13.58 -14.83 14.67
CA LYS A 9 14.80 -15.14 13.90
C LYS A 9 15.19 -13.98 13.00
N VAL A 10 16.46 -13.60 13.02
CA VAL A 10 17.03 -12.62 12.08
C VAL A 10 18.00 -13.35 11.17
N THR A 11 17.75 -13.27 9.86
CA THR A 11 18.58 -13.88 8.81
C THR A 11 19.09 -12.79 7.87
N PRO A 12 20.35 -12.38 7.97
CA PRO A 12 20.97 -11.47 7.00
C PRO A 12 20.92 -12.05 5.59
N TYR A 13 20.77 -11.21 4.57
CA TYR A 13 20.85 -11.66 3.19
C TYR A 13 22.31 -11.94 2.79
N SER A 14 22.52 -12.97 1.97
CA SER A 14 23.84 -13.40 1.52
C SER A 14 24.61 -12.33 0.75
N ASN A 15 23.91 -11.37 0.14
CA ASN A 15 24.48 -10.23 -0.56
C ASN A 15 24.83 -9.05 0.36
N GLY A 16 24.62 -9.17 1.68
CA GLY A 16 24.85 -8.12 2.68
C GLY A 16 23.86 -6.94 2.62
N LYS A 17 22.88 -6.99 1.72
CA LYS A 17 21.99 -5.87 1.37
C LYS A 17 20.61 -6.04 1.99
N GLY A 18 20.58 -6.31 3.30
CA GLY A 18 19.34 -6.43 4.07
C GLY A 18 19.26 -7.64 5.00
N ALA A 19 18.08 -7.85 5.57
CA ALA A 19 17.79 -8.97 6.46
C ALA A 19 16.32 -9.38 6.40
N LYS A 20 16.06 -10.66 6.68
CA LYS A 20 14.73 -11.20 6.96
C LYS A 20 14.58 -11.38 8.46
N ILE A 21 13.50 -10.84 9.02
CA ILE A 21 13.12 -11.01 10.43
C ILE A 21 11.84 -11.84 10.44
N ASP A 22 11.88 -12.99 11.09
CA ASP A 22 10.73 -13.87 11.25
C ASP A 22 10.26 -13.85 12.70
N VAL A 23 8.96 -13.66 12.90
CA VAL A 23 8.29 -13.80 14.19
C VAL A 23 7.32 -14.97 14.09
N TYR A 24 7.45 -15.93 15.00
CA TYR A 24 6.56 -17.09 15.08
C TYR A 24 5.75 -17.06 16.37
N SER A 25 4.52 -17.54 16.30
CA SER A 25 3.66 -17.80 17.46
C SER A 25 3.02 -19.19 17.32
N PRO A 26 3.38 -20.18 18.17
CA PRO A 26 4.39 -20.10 19.22
C PRO A 26 5.82 -20.22 18.66
N SER A 27 6.10 -21.17 17.77
CA SER A 27 7.46 -21.36 17.22
C SER A 27 7.43 -21.85 15.77
N SER A 28 8.58 -21.71 15.08
CA SER A 28 8.79 -22.18 13.71
C SER A 28 8.66 -23.70 13.52
N ARG A 29 8.62 -24.46 14.62
CA ARG A 29 8.49 -25.93 14.61
C ARG A 29 7.06 -26.39 14.94
N ALA A 30 6.23 -25.51 15.50
CA ALA A 30 4.85 -25.85 15.87
C ALA A 30 3.95 -25.93 14.63
N VAL A 31 2.91 -26.77 14.66
CA VAL A 31 1.88 -26.83 13.62
C VAL A 31 0.52 -26.98 14.30
N PRO A 32 -0.43 -26.05 14.12
CA PRO A 32 -0.32 -24.79 13.38
C PRO A 32 0.57 -23.75 14.09
N HIS A 33 1.00 -22.74 13.36
CA HIS A 33 1.67 -21.55 13.90
C HIS A 33 1.33 -20.34 13.04
N ASP A 34 1.32 -19.17 13.66
CA ASP A 34 1.23 -17.88 12.98
C ASP A 34 2.63 -17.34 12.68
N THR A 35 2.77 -16.60 11.58
CA THR A 35 4.04 -15.97 11.20
C THR A 35 3.87 -14.50 10.83
N ALA A 36 4.91 -13.72 11.10
CA ALA A 36 5.20 -12.47 10.41
C ALA A 36 6.61 -12.52 9.83
N HIS A 37 6.74 -12.32 8.52
CA HIS A 37 8.00 -12.22 7.81
C HIS A 37 8.22 -10.77 7.42
N ILE A 38 9.23 -10.12 8.00
CA ILE A 38 9.63 -8.75 7.68
C ILE A 38 10.89 -8.84 6.85
N LYS A 39 10.80 -8.47 5.58
CA LYS A 39 11.96 -8.35 4.69
C LYS A 39 12.38 -6.90 4.62
N VAL A 40 13.63 -6.63 4.98
CA VAL A 40 14.25 -5.32 4.84
C VAL A 40 15.31 -5.44 3.77
N SER A 41 15.15 -4.69 2.67
CA SER A 41 16.11 -4.65 1.55
C SER A 41 16.84 -3.30 1.51
N GLU A 42 17.92 -3.24 0.74
CA GLU A 42 18.62 -1.98 0.40
C GLU A 42 17.64 -0.93 -0.16
N GLY A 43 17.81 0.34 0.22
CA GLY A 43 16.89 1.43 -0.15
C GLY A 43 15.65 1.57 0.75
N LYS A 44 15.72 1.12 2.02
CA LYS A 44 14.63 1.22 3.03
C LYS A 44 13.30 0.54 2.60
N LYS A 45 13.34 -0.38 1.64
CA LYS A 45 12.16 -1.15 1.22
C LYS A 45 11.85 -2.22 2.27
N VAL A 46 10.68 -2.09 2.89
CA VAL A 46 10.16 -3.06 3.86
C VAL A 46 8.96 -3.77 3.25
N GLU A 47 8.98 -5.11 3.27
CA GLU A 47 7.84 -5.96 2.94
C GLU A 47 7.50 -6.78 4.19
N ILE A 48 6.26 -6.69 4.67
CA ILE A 48 5.76 -7.46 5.81
C ILE A 48 4.73 -8.44 5.28
N VAL A 49 4.95 -9.72 5.51
CA VAL A 49 4.03 -10.80 5.14
C VAL A 49 3.58 -11.52 6.39
N THR A 50 2.29 -11.45 6.70
CA THR A 50 1.70 -12.17 7.84
C THR A 50 0.98 -13.42 7.37
N LYS A 51 0.98 -14.45 8.22
CA LYS A 51 0.13 -15.62 8.08
C LYS A 51 -0.52 -15.89 9.43
N VAL A 52 -1.83 -15.64 9.53
CA VAL A 52 -2.62 -15.85 10.75
C VAL A 52 -3.81 -16.73 10.39
N ASP A 53 -4.04 -17.81 11.14
CA ASP A 53 -5.14 -18.77 10.89
C ASP A 53 -5.17 -19.28 9.43
N GLY A 54 -3.99 -19.44 8.82
CA GLY A 54 -3.84 -19.87 7.42
C GLY A 54 -4.09 -18.79 6.37
N LYS A 55 -4.58 -17.61 6.75
CA LYS A 55 -4.75 -16.44 5.85
C LYS A 55 -3.42 -15.70 5.71
N LYS A 56 -2.99 -15.47 4.46
CA LYS A 56 -1.76 -14.73 4.15
C LYS A 56 -2.10 -13.31 3.72
N GLU A 57 -1.47 -12.31 4.34
CA GLU A 57 -1.56 -10.91 3.96
C GLU A 57 -0.15 -10.33 3.76
N SER A 58 -0.01 -9.34 2.88
CA SER A 58 1.26 -8.68 2.61
C SER A 58 1.07 -7.18 2.53
N THR A 59 1.92 -6.42 3.21
CA THR A 59 2.00 -4.97 3.11
C THR A 59 3.43 -4.53 2.85
N SER A 60 3.61 -3.35 2.28
CA SER A 60 4.92 -2.77 2.03
C SER A 60 4.98 -1.33 2.53
N GLY A 61 6.17 -0.87 2.93
CA GLY A 61 6.39 0.51 3.35
C GLY A 61 6.44 1.53 2.20
N GLN A 62 6.29 1.11 0.94
CA GLN A 62 6.36 1.99 -0.22
C GLN A 62 4.97 2.53 -0.59
N CYS A 63 4.91 3.83 -0.86
CA CYS A 63 3.72 4.52 -1.34
C CYS A 63 4.06 5.36 -2.58
N TYR A 64 3.06 5.65 -3.41
CA TYR A 64 3.31 6.26 -4.72
C TYR A 64 3.86 7.68 -4.63
N LEU A 65 3.62 8.44 -3.55
CA LEU A 65 4.21 9.77 -3.35
C LEU A 65 5.72 9.68 -3.11
N THR A 66 6.15 8.76 -2.24
CA THR A 66 7.59 8.50 -2.02
C THR A 66 8.23 7.93 -3.28
N SER A 67 7.59 6.97 -3.95
CA SER A 67 8.11 6.41 -5.21
C SER A 67 8.25 7.49 -6.29
N ALA A 68 7.31 8.42 -6.40
CA ALA A 68 7.40 9.54 -7.33
C ALA A 68 8.58 10.47 -7.00
N CYS A 69 8.77 10.82 -5.72
CA CYS A 69 9.93 11.61 -5.29
C CYS A 69 11.26 10.88 -5.55
N MET A 70 11.32 9.57 -5.25
CA MET A 70 12.49 8.73 -5.55
C MET A 70 12.85 8.75 -7.03
N LYS A 71 11.85 8.64 -7.92
CA LYS A 71 12.08 8.66 -9.38
C LYS A 71 12.49 10.04 -9.87
N HIS A 72 11.95 11.10 -9.28
CA HIS A 72 12.30 12.48 -9.65
C HIS A 72 13.72 12.86 -9.22
N PHE A 73 14.09 12.60 -7.96
CA PHE A 73 15.39 13.00 -7.41
C PHE A 73 16.52 12.00 -7.66
N GLN A 74 16.19 10.74 -7.99
CA GLN A 74 17.17 9.68 -8.30
C GLN A 74 18.25 9.56 -7.21
N ASP A 75 19.53 9.76 -7.57
CA ASP A 75 20.67 9.65 -6.65
C ASP A 75 20.68 10.74 -5.57
N GLU A 76 19.95 11.84 -5.77
CA GLU A 76 19.78 12.93 -4.80
C GLU A 76 18.58 12.72 -3.87
N PHE A 77 17.85 11.61 -4.02
CA PHE A 77 16.69 11.34 -3.19
C PHE A 77 17.06 11.19 -1.72
N ASP A 78 16.47 12.05 -0.89
CA ASP A 78 16.38 11.88 0.55
C ASP A 78 14.92 11.63 0.94
N ASP A 79 14.69 10.64 1.79
CA ASP A 79 13.36 10.38 2.37
C ASP A 79 12.88 11.54 3.25
N ASN A 80 13.78 12.44 3.66
CA ASN A 80 13.47 13.70 4.34
C ASN A 80 13.51 14.92 3.40
N CYS A 81 13.39 14.74 2.08
CA CYS A 81 13.31 15.87 1.16
C CYS A 81 12.16 16.82 1.54
N TYR A 82 12.26 18.05 1.03
CA TYR A 82 11.34 19.13 1.37
C TYR A 82 9.88 18.75 1.08
N GLU A 83 9.61 18.19 -0.09
CA GLU A 83 8.27 17.82 -0.56
C GLU A 83 7.63 16.80 0.38
N LEU A 84 8.35 15.74 0.73
CA LEU A 84 7.84 14.70 1.63
C LEU A 84 7.65 15.24 3.04
N THR A 85 8.51 16.15 3.50
CA THR A 85 8.36 16.79 4.81
C THR A 85 7.10 17.66 4.86
N VAL A 86 6.87 18.48 3.83
CA VAL A 86 5.65 19.30 3.69
C VAL A 86 4.40 18.44 3.61
N LEU A 87 4.40 17.40 2.78
CA LEU A 87 3.26 16.50 2.61
C LEU A 87 2.94 15.71 3.89
N ARG A 88 3.96 15.25 4.64
CA ARG A 88 3.76 14.57 5.92
C ARG A 88 3.17 15.50 6.97
N TRP A 89 3.70 16.72 7.07
CA TRP A 89 3.12 17.73 7.96
C TRP A 89 1.66 18.03 7.59
N PHE A 90 1.37 18.22 6.30
CA PHE A 90 0.01 18.46 5.83
C PHE A 90 -0.94 17.29 6.16
N ARG A 91 -0.52 16.05 5.89
CA ARG A 91 -1.27 14.84 6.25
C ARG A 91 -1.63 14.83 7.73
N ASP A 92 -0.65 15.06 8.60
CA ASP A 92 -0.82 14.91 10.04
C ASP A 92 -1.70 16.01 10.66
N ASN A 93 -1.82 17.17 9.99
CA ASN A 93 -2.54 18.34 10.53
C ASN A 93 -3.88 18.62 9.85
N PHE A 94 -4.07 18.24 8.58
CA PHE A 94 -5.22 18.65 7.77
C PHE A 94 -6.01 17.50 7.15
N VAL A 95 -5.42 16.30 6.98
CA VAL A 95 -6.10 15.18 6.33
C VAL A 95 -6.93 14.37 7.34
N SER A 96 -8.15 13.97 6.97
CA SER A 96 -9.00 13.16 7.84
C SER A 96 -8.38 11.78 8.10
N LYS A 97 -8.73 11.16 9.24
CA LYS A 97 -8.23 9.83 9.57
C LYS A 97 -8.69 8.79 8.54
N GLU A 98 -9.93 8.90 8.08
CA GLU A 98 -10.53 8.00 7.10
C GLU A 98 -9.78 8.06 5.76
N ASP A 99 -9.41 9.26 5.29
CA ASP A 99 -8.68 9.43 4.04
C ASP A 99 -7.19 9.02 4.19
N ILE A 100 -6.59 9.16 5.38
CA ILE A 100 -5.25 8.61 5.69
C ILE A 100 -5.28 7.08 5.66
N GLU A 101 -6.26 6.45 6.31
CA GLU A 101 -6.42 4.99 6.32
C GLU A 101 -6.63 4.45 4.90
N LEU A 102 -7.49 5.10 4.10
CA LEU A 102 -7.67 4.74 2.69
C LEU A 102 -6.34 4.80 1.93
N TYR A 103 -5.57 5.88 2.08
CA TYR A 103 -4.27 6.02 1.44
C TYR A 103 -3.32 4.86 1.76
N TYR A 104 -3.17 4.51 3.05
CA TYR A 104 -2.28 3.42 3.46
C TYR A 104 -2.74 2.05 2.96
N ASN A 105 -4.04 1.86 2.76
CA ASN A 105 -4.59 0.63 2.19
C ASN A 105 -4.30 0.50 0.69
N VAL A 106 -4.52 1.57 -0.09
CA VAL A 106 -4.45 1.50 -1.55
C VAL A 106 -3.06 1.79 -2.12
N ALA A 107 -2.24 2.61 -1.45
CA ALA A 107 -0.96 3.06 -1.99
C ALA A 107 0.03 1.91 -2.30
N PRO A 108 0.18 0.87 -1.45
CA PRO A 108 1.06 -0.25 -1.75
C PRO A 108 0.61 -1.05 -2.99
N ILE A 109 -0.69 -1.20 -3.19
CA ILE A 109 -1.29 -1.87 -4.36
C ILE A 109 -1.00 -1.06 -5.62
N ILE A 110 -1.26 0.25 -5.58
CA ILE A 110 -1.01 1.18 -6.68
C ILE A 110 0.46 1.13 -7.07
N VAL A 111 1.40 1.20 -6.10
CA VAL A 111 2.84 1.11 -6.38
C VAL A 111 3.18 -0.20 -7.06
N LYS A 112 2.73 -1.33 -6.51
CA LYS A 112 2.97 -2.66 -7.09
C LYS A 112 2.49 -2.74 -8.54
N ASN A 113 1.32 -2.20 -8.84
CA ASN A 113 0.73 -2.27 -10.17
C ASN A 113 1.41 -1.30 -11.15
N ILE A 114 1.83 -0.11 -10.70
CA ILE A 114 2.63 0.82 -11.52
C ILE A 114 4.00 0.22 -11.81
N ASP A 115 4.71 -0.32 -10.81
CA ASP A 115 6.04 -0.94 -10.97
C ASP A 115 6.06 -2.10 -11.98
N ALA A 116 4.91 -2.72 -12.25
CA ALA A 116 4.76 -3.81 -13.21
C ALA A 116 4.58 -3.34 -14.67
N LEU A 117 4.44 -2.04 -14.90
CA LEU A 117 4.26 -1.45 -16.23
C LEU A 117 5.60 -1.01 -16.83
N ASP A 118 5.72 -1.12 -18.16
CA ASP A 118 6.90 -0.69 -18.90
C ASP A 118 7.09 0.83 -18.87
N ASP A 119 6.00 1.60 -18.75
CA ASP A 119 5.96 3.06 -18.71
C ASP A 119 5.89 3.63 -17.28
N ASN A 120 6.25 2.83 -16.26
CA ASN A 120 6.20 3.22 -14.84
C ASN A 120 6.89 4.57 -14.55
N GLU A 121 7.99 4.86 -15.22
CA GLU A 121 8.75 6.09 -15.01
C GLU A 121 7.95 7.33 -15.43
N GLN A 122 7.22 7.25 -16.55
CA GLN A 122 6.37 8.35 -17.01
C GLN A 122 5.20 8.57 -16.04
N ILE A 123 4.63 7.49 -15.50
CA ILE A 123 3.55 7.55 -14.51
C ILE A 123 4.05 8.23 -13.23
N TYR A 124 5.23 7.85 -12.73
CA TYR A 124 5.80 8.49 -11.53
C TYR A 124 6.17 9.96 -11.75
N ASN A 125 6.67 10.32 -12.94
CA ASN A 125 6.91 11.72 -13.31
C ASN A 125 5.61 12.53 -13.35
N TYR A 126 4.51 11.94 -13.83
CA TYR A 126 3.19 12.55 -13.79
C TYR A 126 2.70 12.74 -12.35
N ILE A 127 2.83 11.72 -11.49
CA ILE A 127 2.46 11.79 -10.07
C ILE A 127 3.25 12.91 -9.37
N TYR A 128 4.56 13.00 -9.62
CA TYR A 128 5.38 14.05 -9.04
C TYR A 128 4.90 15.45 -9.46
N SER A 129 4.86 15.70 -10.76
CA SER A 129 4.54 17.03 -11.31
C SER A 129 3.10 17.48 -11.04
N HIS A 130 2.13 16.57 -11.07
CA HIS A 130 0.72 16.94 -11.00
C HIS A 130 0.10 16.71 -9.63
N ILE A 131 0.72 15.92 -8.74
CA ILE A 131 0.19 15.65 -7.39
C ILE A 131 1.14 16.20 -6.34
N VAL A 132 2.41 15.76 -6.31
CA VAL A 132 3.38 16.18 -5.28
C VAL A 132 3.60 17.69 -5.34
N GLU A 133 4.05 18.22 -6.49
CA GLU A 133 4.30 19.66 -6.62
C GLU A 133 3.04 20.50 -6.43
N ALA A 134 1.90 20.04 -6.98
CA ALA A 134 0.65 20.77 -6.89
C ALA A 134 0.18 20.91 -5.44
N CYS A 135 0.26 19.83 -4.65
CA CYS A 135 -0.05 19.87 -3.23
C CYS A 135 0.96 20.73 -2.45
N VAL A 136 2.26 20.57 -2.69
CA VAL A 136 3.31 21.35 -1.99
C VAL A 136 3.11 22.85 -2.24
N LYS A 137 2.96 23.28 -3.49
CA LYS A 137 2.71 24.69 -3.85
C LYS A 137 1.44 25.23 -3.21
N ALA A 138 0.38 24.44 -3.14
CA ALA A 138 -0.85 24.87 -2.48
C ALA A 138 -0.67 25.03 -0.97
N ILE A 139 0.04 24.09 -0.32
CA ILE A 139 0.36 24.14 1.11
C ILE A 139 1.23 25.35 1.44
N GLU A 140 2.27 25.63 0.63
CA GLU A 140 3.13 26.81 0.79
C GLU A 140 2.34 28.13 0.72
N ASN A 141 1.33 28.18 -0.14
CA ASN A 141 0.44 29.33 -0.29
C ASN A 141 -0.69 29.39 0.75
N GLY A 142 -0.78 28.41 1.65
CA GLY A 142 -1.85 28.30 2.65
C GLY A 142 -3.20 27.84 2.09
N ASP A 143 -3.25 27.36 0.85
CA ASP A 143 -4.45 26.81 0.21
C ASP A 143 -4.64 25.32 0.56
N TYR A 144 -4.98 25.09 1.83
CA TYR A 144 -5.14 23.75 2.37
C TYR A 144 -6.36 23.01 1.79
N ASP A 145 -7.41 23.74 1.40
CA ASP A 145 -8.60 23.16 0.79
C ASP A 145 -8.28 22.59 -0.60
N PHE A 146 -7.54 23.33 -1.43
CA PHE A 146 -7.06 22.81 -2.70
C PHE A 146 -6.14 21.59 -2.49
N ALA A 147 -5.17 21.70 -1.57
CA ALA A 147 -4.24 20.62 -1.29
C ALA A 147 -4.98 19.34 -0.85
N TYR A 148 -5.99 19.48 0.02
CA TYR A 148 -6.81 18.36 0.47
C TYR A 148 -7.59 17.73 -0.68
N ASN A 149 -8.29 18.55 -1.48
CA ASN A 149 -9.07 18.07 -2.61
C ASN A 149 -8.19 17.41 -3.67
N ARG A 150 -6.99 17.94 -3.92
CA ARG A 150 -6.03 17.36 -4.84
C ARG A 150 -5.49 16.02 -4.33
N TYR A 151 -5.11 15.95 -3.05
CA TYR A 151 -4.70 14.71 -2.39
C TYR A 151 -5.80 13.64 -2.51
N LYS A 152 -7.03 13.95 -2.07
CA LYS A 152 -8.14 13.01 -2.07
C LYS A 152 -8.53 12.53 -3.47
N SER A 153 -8.69 13.46 -4.42
CA SER A 153 -9.01 13.10 -5.81
C SER A 153 -7.92 12.24 -6.45
N SER A 154 -6.64 12.48 -6.12
CA SER A 154 -5.54 11.66 -6.61
C SER A 154 -5.58 10.23 -6.07
N VAL A 155 -5.90 10.04 -4.78
CA VAL A 155 -6.08 8.71 -4.18
C VAL A 155 -7.16 7.93 -4.93
N LEU A 156 -8.32 8.55 -5.16
CA LEU A 156 -9.44 7.91 -5.84
C LEU A 156 -9.11 7.57 -7.30
N ALA A 157 -8.55 8.51 -8.06
CA ALA A 157 -8.22 8.30 -9.47
C ALA A 157 -7.11 7.26 -9.66
N LEU A 158 -6.06 7.29 -8.84
CA LEU A 158 -5.00 6.29 -8.91
C LEU A 158 -5.48 4.92 -8.46
N ASN A 159 -6.38 4.84 -7.47
CA ASN A 159 -6.98 3.57 -7.07
C ASN A 159 -7.93 3.01 -8.13
N GLU A 160 -8.70 3.86 -8.82
CA GLU A 160 -9.54 3.43 -9.94
C GLU A 160 -8.68 2.87 -11.09
N GLN A 161 -7.57 3.53 -11.40
CA GLN A 161 -6.71 3.16 -12.53
C GLN A 161 -5.75 1.99 -12.22
N PHE A 162 -5.17 1.96 -11.02
CA PHE A 162 -4.09 1.05 -10.64
C PHE A 162 -4.37 0.26 -9.36
N GLY A 163 -5.55 0.38 -8.75
CA GLY A 163 -5.93 -0.39 -7.56
C GLY A 163 -6.22 -1.88 -7.86
N GLU A 164 -6.68 -2.61 -6.85
CA GLU A 164 -7.20 -3.96 -7.08
C GLU A 164 -8.55 -3.83 -7.80
N LYS A 165 -8.69 -4.55 -8.93
CA LYS A 165 -10.03 -4.78 -9.47
C LYS A 165 -10.80 -5.55 -8.39
N GLU A 166 -11.90 -4.97 -7.91
CA GLU A 166 -12.83 -5.74 -7.10
C GLU A 166 -13.08 -7.06 -7.83
N LYS A 167 -12.89 -8.19 -7.13
CA LYS A 167 -13.59 -9.41 -7.52
C LYS A 167 -15.06 -9.05 -7.41
N GLU A 168 -15.66 -8.59 -8.50
CA GLU A 168 -17.09 -8.44 -8.61
C GLU A 168 -17.72 -9.68 -8.00
N GLN A 169 -18.59 -9.43 -7.04
CA GLN A 169 -19.22 -10.39 -6.17
C GLN A 169 -19.75 -11.60 -6.98
N GLU A 170 -18.99 -12.68 -7.02
CA GLU A 170 -19.39 -13.99 -7.55
C GLU A 170 -20.46 -14.67 -6.67
N THR A 171 -21.19 -13.92 -5.83
CA THR A 171 -22.20 -14.44 -4.92
C THR A 171 -23.57 -13.74 -4.97
N GLY A 172 -23.72 -12.65 -5.75
CA GLY A 172 -24.98 -11.88 -5.81
C GLY A 172 -25.79 -12.02 -7.10
N PHE A 173 -25.14 -12.00 -8.26
CA PHE A 173 -25.85 -11.91 -9.55
C PHE A 173 -26.30 -13.28 -10.09
N VAL A 174 -25.48 -14.32 -9.93
CA VAL A 174 -25.78 -15.68 -10.43
C VAL A 174 -27.01 -16.28 -9.72
N LYS A 175 -27.24 -15.98 -8.43
CA LYS A 175 -28.46 -16.37 -7.72
C LYS A 175 -29.74 -15.69 -8.24
N LYS A 176 -29.62 -14.51 -8.85
CA LYS A 176 -30.76 -13.78 -9.40
C LYS A 176 -31.19 -14.32 -10.77
N ILE A 177 -30.27 -14.90 -11.54
CA ILE A 177 -30.57 -15.53 -12.85
C ILE A 177 -31.11 -16.96 -12.68
N GLY A 178 -30.61 -17.71 -11.68
CA GLY A 178 -31.10 -19.07 -11.39
C GLY A 178 -32.55 -19.12 -10.88
N ALA A 179 -33.02 -18.08 -10.20
CA ALA A 179 -34.40 -18.00 -9.67
C ALA A 179 -35.44 -17.54 -10.73
N LEU A 180 -35.00 -17.03 -11.88
CA LEU A 180 -35.89 -16.60 -12.98
C LEU A 180 -36.16 -17.70 -14.01
N HIS A 181 -35.31 -18.72 -14.09
CA HIS A 181 -35.44 -19.81 -15.08
C HIS A 181 -36.21 -21.04 -14.59
N ASN A 182 -36.69 -21.04 -13.34
CA ASN A 182 -37.45 -22.17 -12.77
C ASN A 182 -38.84 -21.74 -12.25
N LYS A 183 -39.53 -20.87 -12.99
CA LYS A 183 -41.00 -20.83 -12.92
C LYS A 183 -41.53 -21.88 -13.91
N PRO A 184 -42.13 -22.99 -13.44
CA PRO A 184 -42.88 -23.86 -14.34
C PRO A 184 -44.00 -23.03 -14.98
N ALA A 185 -44.12 -23.11 -16.30
CA ALA A 185 -45.29 -22.61 -17.00
C ALA A 185 -46.52 -23.34 -16.44
N LEU A 186 -47.42 -22.58 -15.83
CA LEU A 186 -48.73 -23.09 -15.40
C LEU A 186 -49.45 -23.62 -16.64
N ALA A 187 -49.83 -24.90 -16.58
CA ALA A 187 -50.86 -25.51 -17.42
C ALA A 187 -52.25 -25.11 -16.91
#